data_AF-A0A953RZU0-F1
#
_entry.id   AF-A0A953RZU0-F1
#
_cell.length_a   1.000
_cell.length_b   1.000
_cell.length_c   1.000
_cell.angle_alpha   90.00
_cell.angle_beta   90.00
_cell.angle_gamma   90.00
#
_symmetry.space_group_name_H-M   'P 1'
#
loop_
_entity.id
_entity.type
_entity.pdbx_description
1 polymer ?
#
loop_
_entity_poly.entity_id
_entity_poly.type
_entity_poly.pdbx_seq_one_letter_code
_entity_poly.pdbx_strand_id
1 'polypeptide(L)'
;MDKLCYFAASVFWRSAVKTWRVTPTATTSIDLGPYEDQLRNFLLAMAPFPDKMALAIRISNLARLIDTAAVPVLESKAGFHEYGFHIPGIEFRLFVGSKIPAEYSELCAMKSDHRPLWMLKRADIESIKQLVDIYGRGKTLQ
;
A
#
# COMPACT_ATOMS: atom_id res chain seq x y z
N MET A 1 15.63 0.37 -6.83
CA MET A 1 14.18 0.64 -6.84
C MET A 1 13.37 -0.62 -7.11
N ASP A 2 13.66 -1.39 -8.17
CA ASP A 2 12.83 -2.53 -8.61
C ASP A 2 12.55 -3.57 -7.53
N LYS A 3 13.54 -3.87 -6.68
CA LYS A 3 13.37 -4.81 -5.56
C LYS A 3 12.34 -4.33 -4.53
N LEU A 4 12.29 -3.04 -4.23
CA LEU A 4 11.30 -2.46 -3.30
C LEU A 4 9.91 -2.48 -3.91
N CYS A 5 9.80 -2.14 -5.20
CA CYS A 5 8.53 -2.17 -5.89
C CYS A 5 7.98 -3.60 -6.04
N TYR A 6 8.84 -4.55 -6.40
CA TYR A 6 8.50 -5.97 -6.47
C TYR A 6 8.06 -6.49 -5.10
N PHE A 7 8.82 -6.16 -4.04
CA PHE A 7 8.45 -6.50 -2.67
C PHE A 7 7.05 -5.99 -2.33
N ALA A 8 6.77 -4.70 -2.54
CA ALA A 8 5.47 -4.11 -2.23
C ALA A 8 4.33 -4.71 -3.05
N ALA A 9 4.50 -4.83 -4.36
CA ALA A 9 3.54 -5.48 -5.25
C ALA A 9 3.22 -6.92 -4.78
N SER A 10 4.25 -7.66 -4.35
CA SER A 10 4.07 -9.04 -3.85
C SER A 10 3.24 -9.10 -2.56
N VAL A 11 3.40 -8.11 -1.68
CA VAL A 11 2.64 -8.02 -0.42
C VAL A 11 1.17 -7.72 -0.71
N PHE A 12 0.90 -6.71 -1.56
CA PHE A 12 -0.47 -6.38 -1.97
C PHE A 12 -1.16 -7.57 -2.64
N TRP A 13 -0.52 -8.22 -3.62
CA TRP A 13 -1.11 -9.37 -4.30
C TRP A 13 -1.44 -10.51 -3.33
N ARG A 14 -0.53 -10.86 -2.40
CA ARG A 14 -0.80 -11.89 -1.39
C ARG A 14 -1.94 -11.54 -0.43
N SER A 15 -2.16 -10.24 -0.16
CA SER A 15 -3.29 -9.77 0.65
C SER A 15 -4.62 -9.76 -0.13
N ALA A 16 -4.55 -9.76 -1.46
CA ALA A 16 -5.72 -9.84 -2.33
C ALA A 16 -6.24 -11.28 -2.47
N VAL A 17 -5.32 -12.23 -2.69
CA VAL A 17 -5.69 -13.64 -2.93
C VAL A 17 -5.92 -14.45 -1.66
N LYS A 18 -5.63 -13.89 -0.47
CA LYS A 18 -5.76 -14.59 0.80
C LYS A 18 -6.12 -13.66 1.94
N THR A 19 -7.03 -14.10 2.80
CA THR A 19 -7.32 -13.46 4.08
C THR A 19 -6.18 -13.69 5.07
N TRP A 20 -5.66 -12.59 5.64
CA TRP A 20 -4.58 -12.62 6.62
C TRP A 20 -5.15 -12.43 8.02
N ARG A 21 -4.63 -13.19 8.99
CA ARG A 21 -4.95 -13.00 10.41
C ARG A 21 -4.00 -11.96 10.98
N VAL A 22 -4.55 -10.86 11.50
CA VAL A 22 -3.79 -9.72 12.04
C VAL A 22 -3.71 -9.80 13.57
N THR A 23 -4.82 -10.18 14.19
CA THR A 23 -4.90 -10.47 15.63
C THR A 23 -5.70 -11.77 15.85
N PRO A 24 -5.82 -12.29 17.07
CA PRO A 24 -6.68 -13.44 17.34
C PRO A 24 -8.13 -13.25 16.87
N THR A 25 -8.63 -12.01 16.82
CA THR A 25 -10.02 -11.68 16.49
C THR A 25 -10.18 -10.89 15.19
N ALA A 26 -9.10 -10.36 14.61
CA ALA A 26 -9.15 -9.51 13.42
C ALA A 26 -8.41 -10.14 12.23
N THR A 27 -9.02 -9.99 11.05
CA THR A 27 -8.44 -10.39 9.76
C THR A 27 -8.46 -9.20 8.80
N THR A 28 -7.61 -9.26 7.77
CA THR A 28 -7.61 -8.31 6.65
C THR A 28 -7.53 -9.04 5.32
N SER A 29 -8.11 -8.45 4.29
CA SER A 29 -7.94 -8.81 2.89
C SER A 29 -8.27 -7.57 2.07
N ILE A 30 -7.57 -7.37 0.95
CA ILE A 30 -7.83 -6.26 0.03
C ILE A 30 -8.51 -6.79 -1.23
N ASP A 31 -9.22 -5.92 -1.95
CA ASP A 31 -9.88 -6.30 -3.21
C ASP A 31 -9.29 -5.51 -4.38
N LEU A 32 -8.45 -6.15 -5.18
CA LEU A 32 -7.87 -5.52 -6.37
C LEU A 32 -8.86 -5.49 -7.55
N GLY A 33 -10.05 -6.07 -7.40
CA GLY A 33 -11.06 -6.20 -8.43
C GLY A 33 -10.50 -6.83 -9.71
N PRO A 34 -10.82 -6.29 -10.90
CA PRO A 34 -10.39 -6.89 -12.18
C PRO A 34 -8.89 -6.75 -12.48
N TYR A 35 -8.12 -6.13 -11.58
CA TYR A 35 -6.70 -5.84 -11.81
C TYR A 35 -5.77 -6.87 -11.14
N GLU A 36 -6.30 -7.82 -10.38
CA GLU A 36 -5.52 -8.83 -9.66
C GLU A 36 -4.59 -9.63 -10.60
N ASP A 37 -5.14 -10.17 -11.69
CA ASP A 37 -4.38 -10.96 -12.66
C ASP A 37 -3.27 -10.15 -13.34
N GLN A 38 -3.48 -8.84 -13.53
CA GLN A 38 -2.46 -7.97 -14.13
C GLN A 38 -1.27 -7.82 -13.18
N LEU A 39 -1.53 -7.64 -11.88
CA LEU A 39 -0.48 -7.60 -10.86
C LEU A 39 0.21 -8.95 -10.70
N ARG A 40 -0.54 -10.06 -10.78
CA ARG A 40 0.02 -11.42 -10.81
C ARG A 40 0.98 -11.62 -11.97
N ASN A 41 0.60 -11.21 -13.18
CA ASN A 41 1.43 -11.35 -14.38
C ASN A 41 2.71 -10.51 -14.29
N PHE A 42 2.63 -9.31 -13.71
CA PHE A 42 3.81 -8.52 -13.37
C PHE A 42 4.75 -9.27 -12.42
N LEU A 43 4.23 -9.84 -11.33
CA LEU A 43 5.03 -10.59 -10.35
C LEU A 43 5.67 -11.85 -10.92
N LEU A 44 5.06 -12.45 -11.95
CA LEU A 44 5.60 -13.60 -12.68
C LEU A 44 6.53 -13.20 -13.84
N ALA A 45 6.85 -11.90 -13.98
CA ALA A 45 7.63 -11.35 -15.09
C ALA A 45 7.04 -11.68 -16.49
N MET A 46 5.74 -11.92 -16.58
CA MET A 46 5.02 -12.20 -17.83
C MET A 46 4.48 -10.92 -18.49
N ALA A 47 4.40 -9.82 -17.73
CA ALA A 47 3.89 -8.53 -18.20
C ALA A 47 4.59 -7.37 -17.47
N PRO A 48 4.61 -6.16 -18.05
CA PRO A 48 5.04 -4.95 -17.34
C PRO A 48 4.07 -4.58 -16.21
N PHE A 49 4.45 -3.59 -15.40
CA PHE A 49 3.61 -3.13 -14.30
C PHE A 49 2.28 -2.52 -14.81
N PRO A 50 1.11 -2.84 -14.22
CA PRO A 50 -0.19 -2.53 -14.83
C PRO A 50 -0.48 -1.04 -15.01
N ASP A 51 -1.03 -0.64 -16.15
CA ASP A 51 -1.34 0.76 -16.48
C ASP A 51 -2.33 1.42 -15.52
N LYS A 52 -3.30 0.65 -15.02
CA LYS A 52 -4.34 1.09 -14.08
C LYS A 52 -3.93 0.94 -12.62
N MET A 53 -2.63 0.93 -12.36
CA MET A 53 -2.03 0.94 -11.03
C MET A 53 -0.92 1.99 -10.92
N ALA A 54 -0.78 2.57 -9.73
CA ALA A 54 0.38 3.37 -9.37
C ALA A 54 0.89 2.94 -7.99
N LEU A 55 2.20 2.76 -7.87
CA LEU A 55 2.85 2.39 -6.61
C LEU A 55 3.72 3.54 -6.13
N ALA A 56 3.38 4.11 -4.98
CA ALA A 56 4.15 5.13 -4.30
C ALA A 56 4.91 4.52 -3.11
N ILE A 57 6.16 4.95 -2.95
CA ILE A 57 7.03 4.55 -1.83
C ILE A 57 7.44 5.81 -1.09
N ARG A 58 7.25 5.81 0.23
CA ARG A 58 7.53 6.94 1.09
C ARG A 58 8.43 6.52 2.24
N ILE A 59 9.46 7.31 2.50
CA ILE A 59 10.27 7.18 3.71
C ILE A 59 9.63 8.04 4.79
N SER A 60 9.37 7.45 5.95
CA SER A 60 8.88 8.19 7.11
C SER A 60 9.96 8.25 8.18
N ASN A 61 10.10 9.42 8.80
CA ASN A 61 10.98 9.63 9.94
C ASN A 61 10.18 9.76 11.25
N LEU A 62 8.93 9.33 11.26
CA LEU A 62 8.12 9.28 12.48
C LEU A 62 8.55 8.09 13.34
N ALA A 63 8.90 8.37 14.60
CA ALA A 63 9.24 7.35 15.59
C ALA A 63 8.24 6.17 15.61
N ARG A 64 6.93 6.43 15.56
CA ARG A 64 5.91 5.36 15.53
C ARG A 64 5.94 4.48 14.27
N LEU A 65 6.28 5.02 13.10
CA LEU A 65 6.43 4.23 11.87
C LEU A 65 7.79 3.52 11.81
N ILE A 66 8.77 3.97 12.59
CA ILE A 66 10.06 3.30 12.76
C ILE A 66 9.91 2.04 13.63
N ASP A 67 9.03 2.05 14.62
CA ASP A 67 8.89 0.92 15.56
C ASP A 67 7.76 -0.05 15.24
N THR A 68 7.04 0.12 14.12
CA THR A 68 5.85 -0.68 13.81
C THR A 68 5.82 -1.16 12.36
N ALA A 69 5.05 -2.22 12.13
CA ALA A 69 4.61 -2.65 10.82
C ALA A 69 3.09 -2.73 10.78
N ALA A 70 2.50 -2.51 9.60
CA ALA A 70 1.10 -2.76 9.34
C ALA A 70 0.91 -3.62 8.10
N VAL A 71 -0.24 -4.29 8.04
CA VAL A 71 -0.67 -5.09 6.91
C VAL A 71 -1.48 -4.24 5.91
N PRO A 72 -1.62 -4.67 4.65
CA PRO A 72 -2.44 -3.96 3.68
C PRO A 72 -3.88 -3.77 4.15
N VAL A 73 -4.36 -2.53 4.06
CA VAL A 73 -5.74 -2.13 4.35
C VAL A 73 -6.22 -1.11 3.32
N LEU A 74 -7.52 -1.02 3.10
CA LEU A 74 -8.14 0.02 2.28
C LEU A 74 -8.11 1.35 3.06
N GLU A 75 -7.51 2.39 2.46
CA GLU A 75 -7.42 3.72 3.05
C GLU A 75 -8.53 4.68 2.55
N SER A 76 -8.88 4.59 1.26
CA SER A 76 -9.89 5.46 0.64
C SER A 76 -10.54 4.84 -0.60
N LYS A 77 -11.77 5.29 -0.89
CA LYS A 77 -12.55 4.92 -2.07
C LYS A 77 -13.23 6.14 -2.67
N ALA A 78 -12.52 6.85 -3.55
CA ALA A 78 -13.05 7.99 -4.29
C ALA A 78 -12.77 7.81 -5.79
N GLY A 79 -13.58 6.99 -6.46
CA GLY A 79 -13.43 6.69 -7.90
C GLY A 79 -12.28 5.73 -8.26
N PHE A 80 -11.30 5.56 -7.37
CA PHE A 80 -10.25 4.53 -7.37
C PHE A 80 -10.09 4.00 -5.92
N HIS A 81 -9.32 2.92 -5.75
CA HIS A 81 -9.00 2.35 -4.43
C HIS A 81 -7.55 2.65 -4.06
N GLU A 82 -7.33 3.05 -2.82
CA GLU A 82 -6.00 3.23 -2.23
C GLU A 82 -5.78 2.19 -1.13
N TYR A 83 -4.70 1.43 -1.26
CA TYR A 83 -4.26 0.47 -0.27
C TYR A 83 -2.91 0.87 0.28
N GLY A 84 -2.71 0.74 1.58
CA GLY A 84 -1.41 1.00 2.19
C GLY A 84 -0.99 0.00 3.24
N PHE A 85 0.32 -0.13 3.37
CA PHE A 85 0.97 -0.86 4.45
C PHE A 85 2.34 -0.23 4.71
N HIS A 86 2.93 -0.51 5.87
CA HIS A 86 4.28 -0.03 6.18
C HIS A 86 5.10 -1.08 6.91
N ILE A 87 6.41 -0.92 6.78
CA ILE A 87 7.43 -1.53 7.60
C ILE A 87 8.19 -0.41 8.32
N PRO A 88 9.03 -0.71 9.33
CA PRO A 88 9.92 0.25 9.95
C PRO A 88 10.55 1.26 8.98
N GLY A 89 10.12 2.53 9.07
CA GLY A 89 10.66 3.66 8.31
C GLY A 89 10.20 3.78 6.85
N ILE A 90 9.40 2.84 6.31
CA ILE A 90 8.95 2.87 4.91
C ILE A 90 7.46 2.54 4.80
N GLU A 91 6.72 3.42 4.14
CA GLU A 91 5.32 3.22 3.77
C GLU A 91 5.19 2.95 2.25
N PHE A 92 4.28 2.05 1.92
CA PHE A 92 3.93 1.68 0.56
C PHE A 92 2.45 1.97 0.33
N ARG A 93 2.14 2.65 -0.78
CA ARG A 93 0.76 2.93 -1.20
C ARG A 93 0.52 2.46 -2.62
N LEU A 94 -0.54 1.69 -2.81
CA LEU A 94 -0.98 1.19 -4.10
C LEU A 94 -2.33 1.81 -4.45
N PHE A 95 -2.34 2.54 -5.57
CA PHE A 95 -3.55 3.09 -6.17
C PHE A 95 -4.01 2.17 -7.29
N VAL A 96 -5.30 1.82 -7.30
CA VAL A 96 -5.88 0.86 -8.24
C VAL A 96 -7.18 1.40 -8.82
N GLY A 97 -7.27 1.51 -10.14
CA GLY A 97 -8.49 1.88 -10.83
C GLY A 97 -8.31 2.63 -12.14
N SER A 98 -9.41 2.76 -12.89
CA SER A 98 -9.44 3.49 -14.16
C SER A 98 -9.49 5.01 -13.99
N LYS A 99 -9.81 5.50 -12.79
CA LYS A 99 -9.97 6.94 -12.47
C LYS A 99 -8.86 7.47 -11.54
N ILE A 100 -7.68 6.84 -11.55
CA ILE A 100 -6.51 7.36 -10.81
C ILE A 100 -6.15 8.73 -11.40
N PRO A 101 -6.13 9.81 -10.60
CA PRO A 101 -5.71 11.12 -11.08
C PRO A 101 -4.27 11.13 -11.61
N ALA A 102 -3.98 11.96 -12.60
CA ALA A 102 -2.69 11.97 -13.30
C ALA A 102 -1.51 12.24 -12.35
N GLU A 103 -1.70 13.08 -11.33
CA GLU A 103 -0.71 13.37 -10.28
C GLU A 103 -0.17 12.11 -9.58
N TYR A 104 -0.99 11.08 -9.37
CA TYR A 104 -0.52 9.82 -8.76
C TYR A 104 0.31 8.96 -9.72
N SER A 105 0.18 9.18 -11.03
CA SER A 105 1.01 8.50 -12.02
C SER A 105 2.45 9.02 -11.98
N GLU A 106 2.66 10.31 -11.69
CA GLU A 106 3.98 10.91 -11.49
C GLU A 106 4.68 10.36 -10.22
N LEU A 107 3.88 10.01 -9.20
CA LEU A 107 4.37 9.36 -7.97
C LEU A 107 4.75 7.89 -8.16
N CYS A 108 4.41 7.29 -9.31
CA CYS A 108 4.60 5.85 -9.52
C CYS A 108 6.08 5.50 -9.68
N ALA A 109 6.66 4.84 -8.67
CA ALA A 109 8.05 4.41 -8.66
C ALA A 109 8.38 3.35 -9.75
N MET A 110 7.37 2.75 -10.38
CA MET A 110 7.50 1.76 -11.45
C MET A 110 7.42 2.33 -12.87
N LYS A 111 6.84 3.52 -13.04
CA LYS A 111 6.59 4.12 -14.36
C LYS A 111 7.27 5.46 -14.56
N SER A 112 7.55 6.20 -13.48
CA SER A 112 8.26 7.46 -13.55
C SER A 112 9.74 7.23 -13.85
N ASP A 113 10.28 7.93 -14.85
CA ASP A 113 11.70 7.90 -15.20
C ASP A 113 12.59 8.34 -14.01
N HIS A 114 12.04 9.18 -13.13
CA HIS A 114 12.73 9.69 -11.94
C HIS A 114 12.62 8.76 -10.72
N ARG A 115 11.77 7.73 -10.79
CA ARG A 115 11.56 6.70 -9.74
C ARG A 115 11.63 7.27 -8.31
N PRO A 116 10.74 8.21 -7.96
CA PRO A 116 10.92 9.04 -6.78
C PRO A 116 10.68 8.28 -5.47
N LEU A 117 11.50 8.54 -4.47
CA LEU A 117 11.22 8.25 -3.06
C LEU A 117 10.80 9.56 -2.40
N TRP A 118 9.61 9.57 -1.79
CA TRP A 118 9.08 10.78 -1.18
C TRP A 118 9.34 10.82 0.32
N MET A 119 9.64 12.01 0.84
CA MET A 119 9.62 12.33 2.27
C MET A 119 8.62 13.48 2.48
N LEU A 120 7.45 13.17 3.03
CA LEU A 120 6.37 14.14 3.24
C LEU A 120 5.98 14.18 4.72
N LYS A 121 6.43 15.22 5.44
CA LYS A 121 6.13 15.44 6.86
C LYS A 121 4.63 15.57 7.18
N ARG A 122 3.79 15.91 6.19
CA ARG A 122 2.32 16.04 6.38
C ARG A 122 1.59 14.71 6.21
N ALA A 123 2.03 13.83 5.31
CA ALA A 123 1.45 12.50 5.10
C ALA A 123 1.66 11.58 6.33
N ASP A 124 2.70 11.85 7.10
CA ASP A 124 3.02 11.23 8.39
C ASP A 124 1.85 11.28 9.40
N ILE A 125 1.09 12.37 9.44
CA ILE A 125 -0.03 12.54 10.39
C ILE A 125 -1.21 11.61 10.03
N GLU A 126 -1.43 11.35 8.74
CA GLU A 126 -2.52 10.50 8.25
C GLU A 126 -2.25 9.01 8.54
N SER A 127 -1.01 8.56 8.31
CA SER A 127 -0.57 7.21 8.67
C SER A 127 -0.66 6.91 10.17
N ILE A 128 -0.44 7.93 11.01
CA ILE A 128 -0.63 7.81 12.47
C ILE A 128 -2.09 7.53 12.82
N LYS A 129 -3.06 8.17 12.13
CA LYS A 129 -4.49 7.93 12.38
C LYS A 129 -4.87 6.49 12.07
N GLN A 130 -4.37 5.93 10.97
CA GLN A 130 -4.60 4.53 10.61
C GLN A 130 -3.99 3.57 11.63
N LEU A 131 -2.77 3.84 12.10
CA LEU A 131 -2.18 3.09 13.20
C LEU A 131 -3.06 3.16 14.47
N VAL A 132 -3.63 4.32 14.79
CA VAL A 132 -4.55 4.46 15.92
C VAL A 132 -5.86 3.71 15.67
N ASP A 133 -6.38 3.64 14.45
CA ASP A 133 -7.61 2.90 14.14
C ASP A 133 -7.41 1.38 14.17
N ILE A 134 -6.29 0.89 13.64
CA ILE A 134 -5.93 -0.54 13.62
C ILE A 134 -5.66 -1.04 15.05
N TYR A 135 -4.88 -0.28 15.84
CA TYR A 135 -4.52 -0.70 17.20
C TYR A 135 -5.55 -0.24 18.27
N GLY A 136 -6.32 0.81 18.01
CA GLY A 136 -7.33 1.36 18.92
C GLY A 136 -8.59 0.50 19.00
N ARG A 137 -8.99 -0.19 17.92
CA ARG A 137 -10.06 -1.20 17.96
C ARG A 137 -9.72 -2.41 18.85
N GLY A 138 -8.44 -2.61 19.18
CA GLY A 138 -8.00 -3.65 20.11
C GLY A 138 -8.11 -3.27 21.59
N LYS A 139 -8.40 -2.01 21.93
CA LYS A 139 -8.42 -1.51 23.32
C LYS A 139 -9.81 -1.26 23.91
N THR A 140 -10.90 -1.52 23.19
CA THR A 140 -12.27 -1.27 23.68
C THR A 140 -12.93 -2.48 24.36
N LEU A 141 -12.15 -3.48 24.80
CA LEU A 141 -12.64 -4.59 25.62
C LEU A 141 -11.63 -4.91 26.72
N GLN A 142 -11.58 -4.06 27.74
CA GLN A 142 -11.21 -4.42 29.11
C GLN A 142 -12.00 -3.54 30.08
#